data_AF-A0A8X6VSQ3-F1
#
_entry.id   AF-A0A8X6VSQ3-F1
#
_cell.length_a   1.000
_cell.length_b   1.000
_cell.length_c   1.000
_cell.angle_alpha   90.00
_cell.angle_beta   90.00
_cell.angle_gamma   90.00
#
_symmetry.space_group_name_H-M   'P 1'
#
loop_
_entity.id
_entity.type
_entity.pdbx_description
1 polymer ?
#
loop_
_entity_poly.entity_id
_entity_poly.type
_entity_poly.pdbx_seq_one_letter_code
_entity_poly.pdbx_strand_id
1 'polypeptide(L)'
;MITNFFIPELNNYDVQELWFQQDGATCHTARATIDLLKDTFGDCLISRFGPVNWPPRCCDLTPLDYFLWGYVKSLVYEDKPQTFHHLEDNIRRVIADIRPQMLEKVIENWTSRLDYIRASRGSHMPEIIFKIVTGGELFEDIVAREYYSEADASHCIQQILESVSHCHQNSVVHRDLKPENLLLASKAKGAAVKLADFGLAIEVQGEQQAWYGFAGTPGYLSPEVLKKDPYGKPVDIWACGVILYILLVGYPPFWDEDQHRLYAQIKAGAYDYPSPEWDTVTPEAKNLINSMLTVNPAKRITAGEALKHPWICQRERVASTLHRQETVDCLKKFNARRKLKGAILTTMLATRNFSSRSIMAKKGEGSQVKESTDSSTTLEDEDVKARKQEIVKITEQLIDAINTGDYETYTKYCDPHITAFEPEALGNLIEGMDFHKFYFDNASGKNCKSLNTTILNPTVHLLGEDGACVAYIRLTQYIDKTGLAHTQQSEETRVWHKRDGKWQSVHFHRSGSASSPFTSVHK
;
A
#
# COMPACT_ATOMS: atom_id res chain seq x y z
N MET A 1 4.62 44.99 -2.82
CA MET A 1 5.44 43.82 -2.44
C MET A 1 6.41 43.47 -3.56
N ILE A 2 5.95 43.01 -4.73
CA ILE A 2 6.86 42.63 -5.84
C ILE A 2 7.71 43.82 -6.30
N THR A 3 7.10 44.94 -6.70
CA THR A 3 7.84 46.10 -7.25
C THR A 3 8.65 46.88 -6.21
N ASN A 4 8.11 47.03 -5.00
CA ASN A 4 8.70 47.93 -3.99
C ASN A 4 9.61 47.23 -2.97
N PHE A 5 9.65 45.89 -2.95
CA PHE A 5 10.39 45.13 -1.95
C PHE A 5 11.15 43.96 -2.57
N PHE A 6 10.55 43.17 -3.46
CA PHE A 6 11.23 42.02 -4.05
C PHE A 6 12.21 42.41 -5.17
N ILE A 7 11.76 43.16 -6.18
CA ILE A 7 12.60 43.57 -7.32
C ILE A 7 13.83 44.38 -6.89
N PRO A 8 13.74 45.35 -5.95
CA PRO A 8 14.92 46.11 -5.53
C PRO A 8 16.03 45.24 -4.91
N GLU A 9 15.68 44.16 -4.22
CA GLU A 9 16.63 43.22 -3.61
C GLU A 9 17.32 42.34 -4.65
N LEU A 10 16.73 42.19 -5.84
CA LEU A 10 17.31 41.42 -6.95
C LEU A 10 18.34 42.23 -7.76
N ASN A 11 18.44 43.54 -7.56
CA ASN A 11 19.33 44.41 -8.35
C ASN A 11 20.82 44.02 -8.27
N ASN A 12 21.22 43.26 -7.25
CA ASN A 12 22.60 42.80 -7.07
C ASN A 12 22.86 41.39 -7.64
N TYR A 13 21.85 40.78 -8.27
CA TYR A 13 21.92 39.42 -8.80
C TYR A 13 21.70 39.42 -10.31
N ASP A 14 22.36 38.50 -11.02
CA ASP A 14 22.08 38.28 -12.44
C ASP A 14 20.76 37.52 -12.60
N VAL A 15 19.70 38.27 -12.90
CA VAL A 15 18.33 37.76 -12.98
C VAL A 15 18.13 36.76 -14.13
N GLN A 16 19.01 36.75 -15.14
CA GLN A 16 18.92 35.83 -16.27
C GLN A 16 19.37 34.40 -15.92
N GLU A 17 20.13 34.22 -14.84
CA GLU A 17 20.50 32.90 -14.33
C GLU A 17 19.53 32.38 -13.27
N LEU A 18 18.56 33.21 -12.85
CA LEU A 18 17.62 32.89 -11.77
C LEU A 18 16.30 32.34 -12.31
N TRP A 19 15.89 31.20 -11.75
CA TRP A 19 14.59 30.61 -12.00
C TRP A 19 13.57 31.09 -10.96
N PHE A 20 12.41 31.54 -11.43
CA PHE A 20 11.30 31.96 -10.56
C PHE A 20 10.15 30.96 -10.64
N GLN A 21 9.80 30.36 -9.51
CA GLN A 21 8.69 29.41 -9.38
C GLN A 21 7.55 30.01 -8.58
N GLN A 22 6.32 29.91 -9.10
CA GLN A 22 5.11 30.38 -8.45
C GLN A 22 4.31 29.23 -7.84
N ASP A 23 3.88 29.38 -6.57
CA ASP A 23 3.13 28.41 -5.75
C ASP A 23 1.65 28.21 -6.15
N GLY A 24 1.16 28.99 -7.11
CA GLY A 24 -0.22 28.95 -7.59
C GLY A 24 -1.25 29.47 -6.57
N ALA A 25 -0.87 30.35 -5.65
CA ALA A 25 -1.81 31.06 -4.77
C ALA A 25 -2.65 32.11 -5.54
N THR A 26 -3.92 32.25 -5.19
CA THR A 26 -4.92 33.05 -5.92
C THR A 26 -4.56 34.53 -6.06
N CYS A 27 -3.95 35.15 -5.05
CA CYS A 27 -3.58 36.57 -5.09
C CYS A 27 -2.43 36.91 -6.06
N HIS A 28 -1.56 35.93 -6.39
CA HIS A 28 -0.41 36.14 -7.28
C HIS A 28 -0.72 35.84 -8.76
N THR A 29 -1.94 35.41 -9.07
CA THR A 29 -2.39 35.08 -10.43
C THR A 29 -3.00 36.27 -11.20
N ALA A 30 -2.96 37.49 -10.65
CA ALA A 30 -3.38 38.68 -11.36
C ALA A 30 -2.55 38.87 -12.64
N ARG A 31 -3.22 39.08 -13.79
CA ARG A 31 -2.57 39.12 -15.12
C ARG A 31 -1.40 40.12 -15.17
N ALA A 32 -1.58 41.32 -14.60
CA ALA A 32 -0.53 42.33 -14.50
C ALA A 32 0.71 41.88 -13.70
N THR A 33 0.52 41.01 -12.70
CA THR A 33 1.63 40.43 -11.93
C THR A 33 2.37 39.37 -12.73
N ILE A 34 1.64 38.54 -13.48
CA ILE A 34 2.23 37.52 -14.35
C ILE A 34 3.01 38.17 -15.50
N ASP A 35 2.49 39.21 -16.11
CA ASP A 35 3.14 39.92 -17.22
C ASP A 35 4.46 40.56 -16.73
N LEU A 36 4.45 41.22 -15.56
CA LEU A 36 5.66 41.77 -14.93
C LEU A 36 6.72 40.69 -14.65
N LEU A 37 6.32 39.53 -14.15
CA LEU A 37 7.25 38.42 -13.86
C LEU A 37 7.79 37.79 -15.15
N LYS A 38 6.99 37.73 -16.22
CA LYS A 38 7.44 37.27 -17.54
C LYS A 38 8.48 38.21 -18.13
N ASP A 39 8.26 39.52 -18.03
CA ASP A 39 9.22 40.51 -18.51
C ASP A 39 10.54 40.46 -17.73
N THR A 40 10.48 40.08 -16.45
CA THR A 40 11.65 40.05 -15.55
C THR A 40 12.46 38.75 -15.68
N PHE A 41 11.80 37.60 -15.76
CA PHE A 41 12.44 36.26 -15.72
C PHE A 41 12.40 35.50 -17.05
N GLY A 42 11.73 36.03 -18.08
CA GLY A 42 11.66 35.43 -19.42
C GLY A 42 11.21 33.96 -19.40
N ASP A 43 12.03 33.10 -20.02
CA ASP A 43 11.82 31.65 -20.13
C ASP A 43 12.08 30.90 -18.81
N CYS A 44 12.61 31.57 -17.79
CA CYS A 44 12.93 31.00 -16.48
C CYS A 44 11.77 31.11 -15.47
N LEU A 45 10.54 31.34 -15.95
CA LEU A 45 9.32 31.42 -15.14
C LEU A 45 8.53 30.10 -15.14
N ILE A 46 8.39 29.50 -13.96
CA ILE A 46 7.60 28.27 -13.71
C ILE A 46 6.29 28.65 -13.01
N SER A 47 5.16 28.61 -13.73
CA SER A 47 3.83 28.99 -13.22
C SER A 47 2.70 28.33 -14.01
N ARG A 48 1.48 28.30 -13.45
CA ARG A 48 0.24 27.80 -14.11
C ARG A 48 -0.01 28.46 -15.48
N PHE A 49 0.49 29.68 -15.68
CA PHE A 49 0.32 30.47 -16.91
C PHE A 49 1.67 30.95 -17.50
N GLY A 50 2.77 30.31 -17.07
CA GLY A 50 4.12 30.60 -17.55
C GLY A 50 4.46 29.87 -18.88
N PRO A 51 5.60 30.21 -19.48
CA PRO A 51 6.09 29.55 -20.72
C PRO A 51 6.50 28.08 -20.49
N VAL A 52 6.87 27.72 -19.26
CA VAL A 52 7.20 26.33 -18.88
C VAL A 52 5.95 25.64 -18.32
N ASN A 53 5.46 24.62 -19.04
CA ASN A 53 4.35 23.77 -18.62
C ASN A 53 4.77 22.88 -17.43
N TRP A 54 4.62 23.40 -16.21
CA TRP A 54 4.83 22.62 -14.99
C TRP A 54 3.79 23.02 -13.93
N PRO A 55 3.11 22.07 -13.28
CA PRO A 55 2.08 22.41 -12.33
C PRO A 55 2.70 23.14 -11.13
N PRO A 56 2.09 24.26 -10.65
CA PRO A 56 2.56 25.06 -9.49
C PRO A 56 2.74 24.30 -8.16
N ARG A 57 2.45 23.00 -8.16
CA ARG A 57 2.42 22.11 -6.99
C ARG A 57 2.97 20.72 -7.33
N CYS A 58 3.91 20.63 -8.27
CA CYS A 58 4.55 19.34 -8.53
C CYS A 58 5.39 18.93 -7.33
N CYS A 59 5.13 17.75 -6.77
CA CYS A 59 5.88 17.19 -5.65
C CYS A 59 7.37 16.98 -5.95
N ASP A 60 7.74 16.93 -7.23
CA ASP A 60 9.11 16.68 -7.67
C ASP A 60 10.04 17.91 -7.53
N LEU A 61 9.50 19.14 -7.59
CA LEU A 61 10.22 20.43 -7.52
C LEU A 61 9.76 21.31 -6.34
N THR A 62 9.40 20.68 -5.23
CA THR A 62 8.99 21.34 -3.98
C THR A 62 10.07 21.65 -2.91
N PRO A 63 11.36 21.25 -2.99
CA PRO A 63 12.27 21.36 -1.83
C PRO A 63 12.47 22.79 -1.29
N LEU A 64 12.56 23.81 -2.16
CA LEU A 64 12.75 25.20 -1.75
C LEU A 64 11.50 25.76 -1.07
N ASP A 65 10.33 25.47 -1.63
CA ASP A 65 9.04 25.82 -1.02
C ASP A 65 8.85 25.10 0.32
N TYR A 66 9.20 23.83 0.43
CA TYR A 66 9.08 23.08 1.69
C TYR A 66 10.07 23.58 2.76
N PHE A 67 11.26 24.02 2.37
CA PHE A 67 12.21 24.63 3.28
C PHE A 67 11.71 26.00 3.79
N LEU A 68 11.26 26.88 2.89
CA LEU A 68 10.80 28.22 3.25
C LEU A 68 9.41 28.21 3.92
N TRP A 69 8.43 27.52 3.35
CA TRP A 69 7.05 27.46 3.88
C TRP A 69 6.84 26.38 4.93
N GLY A 70 7.57 25.27 4.88
CA GLY A 70 7.41 24.16 5.80
C GLY A 70 8.29 24.31 7.03
N TYR A 71 9.62 24.35 6.84
CA TYR A 71 10.59 24.38 7.94
C TYR A 71 10.60 25.75 8.64
N VAL A 72 10.91 26.84 7.94
CA VAL A 72 11.03 28.18 8.56
C VAL A 72 9.71 28.61 9.18
N LYS A 73 8.59 28.48 8.47
CA LYS A 73 7.27 28.84 9.03
C LYS A 73 6.90 27.99 10.24
N SER A 74 7.19 26.69 10.26
CA SER A 74 6.87 25.86 11.42
C SER A 74 7.57 26.33 12.69
N LEU A 75 8.82 26.80 12.57
CA LEU A 75 9.59 27.34 13.68
C LEU A 75 9.14 28.75 14.06
N VAL A 76 8.83 29.61 13.09
CA VAL A 76 8.36 30.98 13.34
C VAL A 76 7.03 30.99 14.12
N TYR A 77 6.15 30.02 13.85
CA TYR A 77 4.82 29.91 14.43
C TYR A 77 4.71 28.90 15.57
N GLU A 78 5.81 28.26 15.99
CA GLU A 78 5.81 27.25 17.06
C GLU A 78 5.16 27.79 18.35
N ASP A 79 5.52 29.03 18.73
CA ASP A 79 5.02 29.70 19.94
C ASP A 79 3.72 30.50 19.74
N LYS A 80 3.09 30.38 18.56
CA LYS A 80 1.84 31.10 18.21
C LYS A 80 1.89 32.61 18.54
N PRO A 81 2.75 33.40 17.85
CA PRO A 81 2.96 34.81 18.17
C PRO A 81 1.66 35.62 18.12
N GLN A 82 1.43 36.44 19.14
CA GLN A 82 0.18 37.20 19.32
C GLN A 82 0.27 38.66 18.83
N THR A 83 1.47 39.14 18.49
CA THR A 83 1.72 40.52 18.04
C THR A 83 2.66 40.55 16.85
N PHE A 84 2.58 41.61 16.04
CA PHE A 84 3.47 41.80 14.88
C PHE A 84 4.96 41.87 15.27
N HIS A 85 5.27 42.50 16.40
CA HIS A 85 6.65 42.61 16.87
C HIS A 85 7.24 41.25 17.27
N HIS A 86 6.45 40.42 17.96
CA HIS A 86 6.86 39.07 18.33
C HIS A 86 7.03 38.16 17.10
N LEU A 87 6.17 38.31 16.09
CA LEU A 87 6.33 37.60 14.82
C LEU A 87 7.64 38.02 14.12
N GLU A 88 7.97 39.32 14.10
CA GLU A 88 9.20 39.84 13.50
C GLU A 88 10.45 39.29 14.19
N ASP A 89 10.46 39.29 15.53
CA ASP A 89 11.58 38.74 16.31
C ASP A 89 11.77 37.24 16.08
N ASN A 90 10.66 36.48 16.00
CA ASN A 90 10.71 35.06 15.67
C ASN A 90 11.29 34.80 14.28
N ILE A 91 10.89 35.60 13.27
CA ILE A 91 11.45 35.52 11.93
C ILE A 91 12.96 35.77 11.95
N ARG A 92 13.40 36.85 12.60
CA ARG A 92 14.83 37.20 12.70
C ARG A 92 15.64 36.11 13.38
N ARG A 93 15.15 35.57 14.50
CA ARG A 93 15.78 34.48 15.23
C ARG A 93 15.90 33.21 14.38
N VAL A 94 14.79 32.77 13.79
CA VAL A 94 14.76 31.55 12.98
C VAL A 94 15.71 31.67 11.79
N ILE A 95 15.74 32.83 11.11
CA ILE A 95 16.68 33.07 10.00
C ILE A 95 18.14 33.02 10.48
N ALA A 96 18.45 33.63 11.62
CA ALA A 96 19.80 33.63 12.18
C ALA A 96 20.29 32.21 12.57
N ASP A 97 19.37 31.33 12.95
CA ASP A 97 19.67 29.94 13.32
C ASP A 97 19.85 29.01 12.10
N ILE A 98 19.56 29.48 10.87
CA ILE A 98 19.77 28.68 9.65
C ILE A 98 21.26 28.58 9.35
N ARG A 99 21.79 27.36 9.48
CA ARG A 99 23.19 27.07 9.16
C ARG A 99 23.44 27.13 7.64
N PRO A 100 24.56 27.72 7.17
CA PRO A 100 24.89 27.77 5.75
C PRO A 100 24.89 26.38 5.06
N GLN A 101 25.38 25.33 5.74
CA GLN A 101 25.40 23.97 5.19
C GLN A 101 24.00 23.39 4.94
N MET A 102 22.99 23.88 5.67
CA MET A 102 21.60 23.50 5.43
C MET A 102 21.09 24.11 4.13
N LEU A 103 21.43 25.38 3.85
CA LEU A 103 21.08 26.06 2.61
C LEU A 103 21.79 25.41 1.41
N GLU A 104 23.08 25.10 1.55
CA GLU A 104 23.85 24.37 0.52
C GLU A 104 23.16 23.06 0.13
N LYS A 105 22.78 22.22 1.12
CA LYS A 105 22.08 20.96 0.87
C LYS A 105 20.70 21.14 0.24
N VAL A 106 19.96 22.19 0.62
CA VAL A 106 18.65 22.49 0.03
C VAL A 106 18.80 22.88 -1.44
N ILE A 107 19.80 23.70 -1.76
CA ILE A 107 20.13 24.10 -3.14
C ILE A 107 20.63 22.90 -3.95
N GLU A 108 21.56 22.11 -3.42
CA GLU A 108 22.05 20.87 -4.06
C GLU A 108 20.89 19.92 -4.40
N ASN A 109 19.96 19.71 -3.45
CA ASN A 109 18.81 18.85 -3.67
C ASN A 109 17.87 19.41 -4.75
N TRP A 110 17.60 20.71 -4.72
CA TRP A 110 16.76 21.36 -5.73
C TRP A 110 17.38 21.30 -7.12
N THR A 111 18.67 21.61 -7.26
CA THR A 111 19.40 21.57 -8.53
C THR A 111 19.42 20.16 -9.11
N SER A 112 19.73 19.14 -8.29
CA SER A 112 19.70 17.73 -8.72
C SER A 112 18.33 17.29 -9.25
N ARG A 113 17.25 17.74 -8.58
CA ARG A 113 15.87 17.46 -8.99
C ARG A 113 15.51 18.17 -10.30
N LEU A 114 15.92 19.43 -10.45
CA LEU A 114 15.72 20.21 -11.67
C LEU A 114 16.43 19.55 -12.86
N ASP A 115 17.68 19.12 -12.67
CA ASP A 115 18.47 18.44 -13.70
C ASP A 115 17.84 17.11 -14.11
N TYR A 116 17.32 16.33 -13.16
CA TYR A 116 16.57 15.12 -13.45
C TYR A 116 15.35 15.40 -14.33
N ILE A 117 14.55 16.39 -13.97
CA ILE A 117 13.30 16.74 -14.68
C ILE A 117 13.61 17.25 -16.10
N ARG A 118 14.70 18.02 -16.26
CA ARG A 118 15.20 18.43 -17.57
C ARG A 118 15.61 17.22 -18.41
N ALA A 119 16.40 16.31 -17.86
CA ALA A 119 16.86 15.11 -18.55
C ALA A 119 15.71 14.15 -18.90
N SER A 120 14.70 14.04 -18.04
CA SER A 120 13.54 13.16 -18.19
C SER A 120 12.41 13.78 -19.01
N ARG A 121 12.60 15.01 -19.54
CA ARG A 121 11.61 15.79 -20.30
C ARG A 121 10.28 15.93 -19.56
N GLY A 122 10.34 16.21 -18.25
CA GLY A 122 9.15 16.42 -17.43
C GLY A 122 8.51 15.14 -16.86
N SER A 123 9.23 14.02 -16.85
CA SER A 123 8.76 12.81 -16.15
C SER A 123 8.86 12.98 -14.64
N HIS A 124 7.88 12.45 -13.91
CA HIS A 124 7.90 12.43 -12.45
C HIS A 124 9.14 11.74 -11.90
N MET A 125 9.65 12.21 -10.77
CA MET A 125 10.72 11.50 -10.08
C MET A 125 10.20 10.14 -9.59
N PRO A 126 11.05 9.12 -9.55
CA PRO A 126 10.69 7.83 -8.99
C PRO A 126 10.45 7.88 -7.47
N GLU A 127 10.84 8.99 -6.82
CA GLU A 127 10.79 9.19 -5.38
C GLU A 127 9.84 10.33 -5.01
N ILE A 128 8.86 10.04 -4.15
CA ILE A 128 7.93 11.05 -3.62
C ILE A 128 8.34 11.37 -2.17
N ILE A 129 8.64 12.64 -1.90
CA ILE A 129 8.99 13.10 -0.54
C ILE A 129 7.73 13.59 0.17
N PHE A 130 7.47 13.02 1.35
CA PHE A 130 6.40 13.45 2.25
C PHE A 130 6.96 14.10 3.52
N LYS A 131 6.08 14.79 4.27
CA LYS A 131 6.37 15.17 5.65
C LYS A 131 6.63 13.91 6.48
N ILE A 132 7.76 13.88 7.17
CA ILE A 132 8.07 12.79 8.10
C ILE A 132 7.08 12.79 9.28
N VAL A 133 6.57 11.61 9.59
CA VAL A 133 5.80 11.32 10.81
C VAL A 133 6.55 10.24 11.59
N THR A 134 6.75 10.44 12.88
CA THR A 134 7.65 9.59 13.70
C THR A 134 6.92 8.81 14.80
N GLY A 135 5.59 8.95 14.89
CA GLY A 135 4.77 8.29 15.91
C GLY A 135 4.45 6.82 15.61
N GLY A 136 4.64 6.36 14.38
CA GLY A 136 4.28 5.00 13.97
C GLY A 136 2.78 4.83 13.71
N GLU A 137 2.30 3.60 13.72
CA GLU A 137 0.90 3.26 13.47
C GLU A 137 0.02 3.51 14.71
N LEU A 138 -1.15 4.13 14.52
CA LEU A 138 -2.11 4.43 15.60
C LEU A 138 -2.46 3.19 16.43
N PHE A 139 -2.67 2.06 15.76
CA PHE A 139 -3.08 0.81 16.41
C PHE A 139 -1.98 0.22 17.31
N GLU A 140 -0.70 0.49 17.02
CA GLU A 140 0.41 0.05 17.86
C GLU A 140 0.52 0.93 19.12
N ASP A 141 0.30 2.24 18.97
CA ASP A 141 0.27 3.16 20.10
C ASP A 141 -0.87 2.84 21.06
N ILE A 142 -2.08 2.53 20.57
CA ILE A 142 -3.21 2.13 21.41
C ILE A 142 -2.85 0.91 22.28
N VAL A 143 -2.17 -0.09 21.71
CA VAL A 143 -1.75 -1.29 22.44
C VAL A 143 -0.68 -1.00 23.49
N ALA A 144 0.10 0.08 23.32
CA ALA A 144 1.13 0.50 24.26
C ALA A 144 0.59 1.40 25.40
N ARG A 145 -0.67 1.83 25.37
CA ARG A 145 -1.27 2.67 26.41
C ARG A 145 -1.67 1.84 27.62
N GLU A 146 -1.37 2.36 28.80
CA GLU A 146 -1.87 1.82 30.08
C GLU A 146 -3.38 2.00 30.23
N TYR A 147 -3.95 3.02 29.58
CA TYR A 147 -5.37 3.33 29.64
C TYR A 147 -5.92 3.63 28.25
N TYR A 148 -7.05 3.00 27.94
CA TYR A 148 -7.80 3.14 26.70
C TYR A 148 -9.29 2.98 26.95
N SER A 149 -10.10 3.91 26.41
CA SER A 149 -11.54 4.04 26.64
C SER A 149 -12.30 4.38 25.35
N GLU A 150 -13.65 4.42 25.40
CA GLU A 150 -14.44 4.92 24.27
C GLU A 150 -14.15 6.38 23.95
N ALA A 151 -13.87 7.20 24.97
CA ALA A 151 -13.49 8.59 24.75
C ALA A 151 -12.20 8.71 23.92
N ASP A 152 -11.23 7.83 24.14
CA ASP A 152 -10.00 7.77 23.33
C ASP A 152 -10.30 7.34 21.89
N ALA A 153 -11.13 6.31 21.71
CA ALA A 153 -11.57 5.85 20.40
C ALA A 153 -12.34 6.94 19.63
N SER A 154 -13.24 7.66 20.32
CA SER A 154 -13.99 8.80 19.79
C SER A 154 -13.05 9.94 19.36
N HIS A 155 -12.01 10.23 20.15
CA HIS A 155 -11.00 11.22 19.76
C HIS A 155 -10.19 10.80 18.53
N CYS A 156 -9.86 9.52 18.39
CA CYS A 156 -9.15 8.99 17.22
C CYS A 156 -10.03 9.06 15.96
N ILE A 157 -11.26 8.54 16.02
CA ILE A 157 -12.16 8.54 14.84
C ILE A 157 -12.55 9.95 14.42
N GLN A 158 -12.63 10.90 15.36
CA GLN A 158 -12.86 12.31 15.03
C GLN A 158 -11.78 12.83 14.08
N GLN A 159 -10.50 12.65 14.41
CA GLN A 159 -9.39 13.12 13.58
C GLN A 159 -9.33 12.42 12.21
N ILE A 160 -9.71 11.15 12.17
CA ILE A 160 -9.85 10.38 10.92
C ILE A 160 -10.96 10.99 10.06
N LEU A 161 -12.14 11.22 10.64
CA LEU A 161 -13.29 11.80 9.94
C LEU A 161 -13.03 13.25 9.50
N GLU A 162 -12.28 14.04 10.26
CA GLU A 162 -11.82 15.39 9.86
C GLU A 162 -10.95 15.31 8.60
N SER A 163 -10.01 14.36 8.56
CA SER A 163 -9.15 14.12 7.39
C SER A 163 -9.95 13.65 6.17
N VAL A 164 -10.88 12.70 6.37
CA VAL A 164 -11.76 12.18 5.31
C VAL A 164 -12.71 13.27 4.81
N SER A 165 -13.31 14.06 5.70
CA SER A 165 -14.17 15.18 5.34
C SER A 165 -13.43 16.20 4.50
N HIS A 166 -12.17 16.51 4.85
CA HIS A 166 -11.32 17.40 4.07
C HIS A 166 -11.05 16.83 2.66
N CYS A 167 -10.75 15.53 2.54
CA CYS A 167 -10.59 14.88 1.23
C CYS A 167 -11.87 14.99 0.40
N HIS A 168 -13.02 14.67 1.00
CA HIS A 168 -14.33 14.69 0.33
C HIS A 168 -14.74 16.10 -0.13
N GLN A 169 -14.42 17.15 0.64
CA GLN A 169 -14.63 18.54 0.25
C GLN A 169 -13.76 18.94 -0.94
N ASN A 170 -12.54 18.41 -1.01
CA ASN A 170 -11.62 18.58 -2.13
C ASN A 170 -11.84 17.55 -3.24
N SER A 171 -12.99 16.87 -3.26
CA SER A 171 -13.36 15.94 -4.32
C SER A 171 -12.40 14.75 -4.47
N VAL A 172 -11.74 14.33 -3.38
CA VAL A 172 -10.85 13.17 -3.32
C VAL A 172 -11.49 12.06 -2.49
N VAL A 173 -11.45 10.82 -3.00
CA VAL A 173 -11.87 9.60 -2.30
C VAL A 173 -10.66 8.70 -2.11
N HIS A 174 -10.41 8.24 -0.90
CA HIS A 174 -9.18 7.51 -0.57
C HIS A 174 -9.19 6.04 -1.03
N ARG A 175 -10.32 5.34 -0.85
CA ARG A 175 -10.57 3.93 -1.25
C ARG A 175 -9.74 2.84 -0.57
N ASP A 176 -8.84 3.19 0.34
CA ASP A 176 -7.99 2.22 1.06
C ASP A 176 -7.73 2.66 2.50
N LEU A 177 -8.79 3.12 3.17
CA LEU A 177 -8.74 3.40 4.59
C LEU A 177 -8.63 2.09 5.38
N LYS A 178 -7.54 1.97 6.16
CA LYS A 178 -7.19 0.80 6.96
C LYS A 178 -6.19 1.19 8.06
N PRO A 179 -5.99 0.36 9.10
CA PRO A 179 -5.05 0.61 10.19
C PRO A 179 -3.63 1.01 9.75
N GLU A 180 -3.10 0.40 8.70
CA GLU A 180 -1.78 0.68 8.12
C GLU A 180 -1.62 2.15 7.70
N ASN A 181 -2.73 2.77 7.27
CA ASN A 181 -2.76 4.10 6.68
C ASN A 181 -3.09 5.18 7.72
N LEU A 182 -3.12 4.81 9.01
CA LEU A 182 -3.41 5.70 10.13
C LEU A 182 -2.17 5.83 11.02
N LEU A 183 -1.43 6.92 10.82
CA LEU A 183 -0.15 7.17 11.48
C LEU A 183 -0.28 8.24 12.57
N LEU A 184 0.66 8.27 13.51
CA LEU A 184 0.78 9.33 14.50
C LEU A 184 1.88 10.32 14.11
N ALA A 185 1.60 11.61 14.26
CA ALA A 185 2.53 12.68 13.90
C ALA A 185 3.87 12.57 14.64
N SER A 186 3.85 12.15 15.91
CA SER A 186 5.03 11.94 16.75
C SER A 186 4.71 10.95 17.89
N LYS A 187 5.71 10.62 18.71
CA LYS A 187 5.53 9.82 19.95
C LYS A 187 5.05 10.64 21.15
N ALA A 188 4.83 11.94 21.00
CA ALA A 188 4.36 12.77 22.09
C ALA A 188 2.94 12.38 22.51
N LYS A 189 2.63 12.47 23.80
CA LYS A 189 1.28 12.22 24.32
C LYS A 189 0.29 13.18 23.67
N GLY A 190 -0.78 12.65 23.08
CA GLY A 190 -1.77 13.44 22.35
C GLY A 190 -1.33 13.85 20.93
N ALA A 191 -0.34 13.16 20.35
CA ALA A 191 0.03 13.38 18.95
C ALA A 191 -1.17 13.17 18.01
N ALA A 192 -1.28 14.04 17.01
CA ALA A 192 -2.38 13.99 16.06
C ALA A 192 -2.29 12.75 15.14
N VAL A 193 -3.45 12.18 14.82
CA VAL A 193 -3.61 11.14 13.79
C VAL A 193 -3.44 11.77 12.40
N LYS A 194 -2.74 11.06 11.52
CA LYS A 194 -2.43 11.47 10.15
C LYS A 194 -2.81 10.33 9.20
N LEU A 195 -3.65 10.66 8.23
CA LEU A 195 -3.98 9.79 7.13
C LEU A 195 -2.81 9.74 6.14
N ALA A 196 -2.45 8.54 5.69
CA ALA A 196 -1.34 8.28 4.78
C ALA A 196 -1.75 7.38 3.61
N ASP A 197 -0.88 7.29 2.60
CA ASP A 197 -0.99 6.42 1.42
C ASP A 197 -2.25 6.62 0.54
N PHE A 198 -2.18 7.66 -0.29
CA PHE A 198 -3.20 7.97 -1.30
C PHE A 198 -2.97 7.22 -2.63
N GLY A 199 -2.21 6.11 -2.65
CA GLY A 199 -1.85 5.40 -3.88
C GLY A 199 -3.03 4.83 -4.66
N LEU A 200 -4.16 4.58 -3.99
CA LEU A 200 -5.42 4.15 -4.60
C LEU A 200 -6.47 5.27 -4.66
N ALA A 201 -6.14 6.50 -4.27
CA ALA A 201 -7.09 7.59 -4.25
C ALA A 201 -7.55 8.01 -5.66
N ILE A 202 -8.73 8.60 -5.75
CA ILE A 202 -9.31 9.12 -6.99
C ILE A 202 -9.89 10.51 -6.78
N GLU A 203 -9.94 11.28 -7.86
CA GLU A 203 -10.72 12.50 -7.93
C GLU A 203 -12.12 12.19 -8.48
N VAL A 204 -13.15 12.76 -7.85
CA VAL A 204 -14.56 12.60 -8.23
C VAL A 204 -15.18 13.95 -8.54
N GLN A 205 -16.02 14.06 -9.57
CA GLN A 205 -16.65 15.36 -9.89
C GLN A 205 -17.86 15.61 -8.99
N GLY A 206 -17.67 16.42 -7.94
CA GLY A 206 -18.75 16.78 -7.01
C GLY A 206 -19.29 15.55 -6.27
N GLU A 207 -20.58 15.26 -6.46
CA GLU A 207 -21.27 14.08 -5.88
C GLU A 207 -21.50 12.96 -6.92
N GLN A 208 -20.92 13.06 -8.12
CA GLN A 208 -21.08 12.03 -9.14
C GLN A 208 -20.45 10.71 -8.73
N GLN A 209 -21.20 9.63 -8.93
CA GLN A 209 -20.73 8.27 -8.73
C GLN A 209 -20.39 7.64 -10.08
N ALA A 210 -19.29 6.90 -10.13
CA ALA A 210 -18.88 6.17 -11.32
C ALA A 210 -18.20 4.85 -10.93
N TRP A 211 -17.96 4.00 -11.91
CA TRP A 211 -17.18 2.79 -11.71
C TRP A 211 -15.69 3.08 -11.87
N TYR A 212 -14.96 3.19 -10.76
CA TYR A 212 -13.51 3.47 -10.74
C TYR A 212 -12.65 2.20 -10.62
N GLY A 213 -13.23 1.03 -10.89
CA GLY A 213 -12.56 -0.27 -10.78
C GLY A 213 -12.62 -0.87 -9.37
N PHE A 214 -12.17 -2.12 -9.29
CA PHE A 214 -12.09 -2.89 -8.04
C PHE A 214 -10.72 -2.65 -7.40
N ALA A 215 -10.70 -1.92 -6.28
CA ALA A 215 -9.48 -1.59 -5.54
C ALA A 215 -9.80 -1.43 -4.04
N GLY A 216 -8.82 -1.71 -3.18
CA GLY A 216 -8.92 -1.64 -1.73
C GLY A 216 -8.64 -2.98 -1.04
N THR A 217 -8.53 -2.93 0.28
CA THR A 217 -8.22 -4.10 1.11
C THR A 217 -9.50 -4.89 1.47
N PRO A 218 -9.58 -6.22 1.24
CA PRO A 218 -10.82 -7.01 1.31
C PRO A 218 -11.75 -6.77 2.51
N GLY A 219 -11.22 -6.68 3.73
CA GLY A 219 -12.02 -6.47 4.95
C GLY A 219 -12.59 -5.06 5.14
N TYR A 220 -12.16 -4.09 4.31
CA TYR A 220 -12.58 -2.69 4.36
C TYR A 220 -13.36 -2.27 3.11
N LEU A 221 -13.52 -3.18 2.13
CA LEU A 221 -14.30 -2.93 0.92
C LEU A 221 -15.77 -2.72 1.25
N SER A 222 -16.40 -1.75 0.59
CA SER A 222 -17.82 -1.48 0.75
C SER A 222 -18.70 -2.37 -0.13
N PRO A 223 -19.99 -2.56 0.23
CA PRO A 223 -20.91 -3.43 -0.50
C PRO A 223 -21.05 -3.06 -1.98
N GLU A 224 -21.13 -1.77 -2.29
CA GLU A 224 -21.28 -1.25 -3.65
C GLU A 224 -20.07 -1.57 -4.54
N VAL A 225 -18.84 -1.53 -4.00
CA VAL A 225 -17.63 -1.93 -4.73
C VAL A 225 -17.66 -3.43 -5.06
N LEU A 226 -18.09 -4.27 -4.10
CA LEU A 226 -18.22 -5.72 -4.29
C LEU A 226 -19.35 -6.11 -5.25
N LYS A 227 -20.42 -5.31 -5.29
CA LYS A 227 -21.55 -5.47 -6.23
C LYS A 227 -21.23 -4.96 -7.64
N LYS A 228 -20.11 -4.26 -7.79
CA LYS A 228 -19.70 -3.56 -9.02
C LYS A 228 -20.63 -2.42 -9.42
N ASP A 229 -21.27 -1.81 -8.42
CA ASP A 229 -22.11 -0.64 -8.61
C ASP A 229 -21.23 0.62 -8.72
N PRO A 230 -21.71 1.69 -9.38
CA PRO A 230 -21.06 3.00 -9.32
C PRO A 230 -20.91 3.44 -7.86
N TYR A 231 -19.77 4.03 -7.53
CA TYR A 231 -19.46 4.46 -6.17
C TYR A 231 -18.75 5.81 -6.13
N GLY A 232 -18.56 6.35 -4.93
CA GLY A 232 -17.90 7.64 -4.68
C GLY A 232 -17.50 7.79 -3.21
N LYS A 233 -17.62 8.99 -2.66
CA LYS A 233 -17.26 9.34 -1.26
C LYS A 233 -17.75 8.36 -0.17
N PRO A 234 -18.96 7.76 -0.25
CA PRO A 234 -19.46 6.86 0.81
C PRO A 234 -18.60 5.62 1.08
N VAL A 235 -17.74 5.18 0.15
CA VAL A 235 -16.87 4.00 0.36
C VAL A 235 -15.90 4.21 1.52
N ASP A 236 -15.39 5.44 1.69
CA ASP A 236 -14.48 5.80 2.77
C ASP A 236 -15.20 5.74 4.12
N ILE A 237 -16.48 6.10 4.17
CA ILE A 237 -17.27 6.08 5.41
C ILE A 237 -17.54 4.64 5.86
N TRP A 238 -17.76 3.72 4.92
CA TRP A 238 -17.86 2.30 5.26
C TRP A 238 -16.58 1.81 5.94
N ALA A 239 -15.42 2.14 5.36
CA ALA A 239 -14.12 1.79 5.95
C ALA A 239 -13.92 2.44 7.34
N CYS A 240 -14.36 3.70 7.54
CA CYS A 240 -14.39 4.32 8.87
C CYS A 240 -15.25 3.54 9.87
N GLY A 241 -16.39 2.99 9.45
CA GLY A 241 -17.24 2.14 10.28
C GLY A 241 -16.54 0.85 10.71
N VAL A 242 -15.84 0.20 9.78
CA VAL A 242 -15.00 -0.99 10.06
C VAL A 242 -13.89 -0.63 11.04
N ILE A 243 -13.18 0.48 10.83
CA ILE A 243 -12.12 0.96 11.71
C ILE A 243 -12.66 1.28 13.11
N LEU A 244 -13.80 1.98 13.22
CA LEU A 244 -14.42 2.32 14.48
C LEU A 244 -14.82 1.06 15.27
N TYR A 245 -15.38 0.06 14.59
CA TYR A 245 -15.68 -1.24 15.21
C TYR A 245 -14.41 -1.85 15.84
N ILE A 246 -13.31 -1.92 15.09
CA ILE A 246 -12.05 -2.46 15.58
C ILE A 246 -11.49 -1.61 16.73
N LEU A 247 -11.60 -0.27 16.67
CA LEU A 247 -11.15 0.61 17.74
C LEU A 247 -11.87 0.34 19.08
N LEU A 248 -13.10 -0.19 19.08
CA LEU A 248 -13.87 -0.43 20.30
C LEU A 248 -13.66 -1.81 20.90
N VAL A 249 -13.46 -2.85 20.08
CA VAL A 249 -13.38 -4.25 20.56
C VAL A 249 -12.16 -5.03 20.09
N GLY A 250 -11.37 -4.49 19.17
CA GLY A 250 -10.09 -5.06 18.77
C GLY A 250 -10.14 -6.19 17.74
N TYR A 251 -11.31 -6.48 17.18
CA TYR A 251 -11.51 -7.43 16.07
C TYR A 251 -12.42 -6.82 14.98
N PRO A 252 -12.31 -7.27 13.72
CA PRO A 252 -13.11 -6.72 12.62
C PRO A 252 -14.57 -7.21 12.62
N PRO A 253 -15.52 -6.39 12.14
CA PRO A 253 -16.94 -6.76 12.03
C PRO A 253 -17.23 -7.83 10.97
N PHE A 254 -16.36 -7.93 9.96
CA PHE A 254 -16.48 -8.91 8.88
C PHE A 254 -15.19 -9.71 8.80
N TRP A 255 -15.29 -11.03 8.92
CA TRP A 255 -14.14 -11.90 8.83
C TRP A 255 -14.55 -13.31 8.40
N ASP A 256 -13.78 -13.86 7.46
CA ASP A 256 -13.84 -15.27 7.07
C ASP A 256 -12.48 -15.64 6.48
N GLU A 257 -12.14 -16.93 6.50
CA GLU A 257 -10.97 -17.44 5.79
C GLU A 257 -11.22 -17.50 4.28
N ASP A 258 -12.47 -17.77 3.90
CA ASP A 258 -12.93 -17.79 2.52
C ASP A 258 -13.32 -16.37 2.09
N GLN A 259 -12.61 -15.84 1.08
CA GLN A 259 -12.88 -14.50 0.56
C GLN A 259 -14.29 -14.34 -0.01
N HIS A 260 -14.88 -15.39 -0.60
CA HIS A 260 -16.24 -15.32 -1.13
C HIS A 260 -17.27 -15.20 -0.01
N ARG A 261 -17.06 -15.89 1.11
CA ARG A 261 -17.93 -15.78 2.29
C ARG A 261 -17.77 -14.42 2.96
N LEU A 262 -16.54 -13.93 3.11
CA LEU A 262 -16.28 -12.56 3.58
C LEU A 262 -17.03 -11.52 2.73
N TYR A 263 -16.93 -11.62 1.40
CA TYR A 263 -17.64 -10.72 0.50
C TYR A 263 -19.17 -10.87 0.58
N ALA A 264 -19.68 -12.08 0.87
CA ALA A 264 -21.10 -12.28 1.11
C ALA A 264 -21.56 -11.57 2.40
N GLN A 265 -20.81 -11.70 3.50
CA GLN A 265 -21.08 -11.00 4.76
C GLN A 265 -21.11 -9.48 4.56
N ILE A 266 -20.09 -8.92 3.90
CA ILE A 266 -20.00 -7.48 3.61
C ILE A 266 -21.19 -7.02 2.76
N LYS A 267 -21.50 -7.72 1.66
CA LYS A 267 -22.62 -7.35 0.76
C LYS A 267 -23.98 -7.36 1.46
N ALA A 268 -24.15 -8.25 2.44
CA ALA A 268 -25.35 -8.35 3.27
C ALA A 268 -25.36 -7.34 4.43
N GLY A 269 -24.21 -6.75 4.78
CA GLY A 269 -24.07 -5.97 6.02
C GLY A 269 -24.25 -6.84 7.26
N ALA A 270 -23.83 -8.11 7.19
CA ALA A 270 -23.98 -9.08 8.27
C ALA A 270 -22.84 -8.93 9.29
N TYR A 271 -23.06 -8.06 10.28
CA TYR A 271 -22.24 -7.93 11.48
C TYR A 271 -23.15 -7.83 12.71
N ASP A 272 -22.60 -8.10 13.88
CA ASP A 272 -23.33 -8.06 15.15
C ASP A 272 -22.48 -7.44 16.27
N TYR A 273 -23.05 -7.41 17.47
CA TYR A 273 -22.45 -6.87 18.69
C TYR A 273 -22.46 -7.94 19.79
N PRO A 274 -21.55 -8.94 19.72
CA PRO A 274 -21.57 -10.09 20.62
C PRO A 274 -21.22 -9.71 22.06
N SER A 275 -21.88 -10.39 22.99
CA SER A 275 -21.56 -10.31 24.41
C SER A 275 -20.35 -11.18 24.76
N PRO A 276 -19.56 -10.83 25.79
CA PRO A 276 -19.79 -9.74 26.75
C PRO A 276 -19.17 -8.39 26.35
N GLU A 277 -18.23 -8.35 25.41
CA GLU A 277 -17.42 -7.17 25.14
C GLU A 277 -18.26 -5.94 24.70
N TRP A 278 -19.35 -6.16 23.96
CA TRP A 278 -20.23 -5.10 23.50
C TRP A 278 -21.28 -4.66 24.52
N ASP A 279 -21.47 -5.38 25.63
CA ASP A 279 -22.50 -5.05 26.63
C ASP A 279 -22.18 -3.74 27.35
N THR A 280 -20.89 -3.43 27.49
CA THR A 280 -20.38 -2.20 28.10
C THR A 280 -20.19 -1.06 27.10
N VAL A 281 -20.43 -1.30 25.81
CA VAL A 281 -20.28 -0.29 24.77
C VAL A 281 -21.55 0.55 24.66
N THR A 282 -21.39 1.87 24.65
CA THR A 282 -22.53 2.81 24.65
C THR A 282 -23.45 2.62 23.42
N PRO A 283 -24.77 2.79 23.58
CA PRO A 283 -25.71 2.74 22.47
C PRO A 283 -25.37 3.73 21.35
N GLU A 284 -24.83 4.89 21.70
CA GLU A 284 -24.44 5.95 20.76
C GLU A 284 -23.22 5.54 19.91
N ALA A 285 -22.25 4.80 20.47
CA ALA A 285 -21.16 4.23 19.68
C ALA A 285 -21.71 3.24 18.62
N LYS A 286 -22.60 2.34 19.05
CA LYS A 286 -23.27 1.37 18.16
C LYS A 286 -24.11 2.08 17.09
N ASN A 287 -24.81 3.15 17.46
CA ASN A 287 -25.60 3.94 16.53
C ASN A 287 -24.73 4.58 15.43
N LEU A 288 -23.57 5.12 15.79
CA LEU A 288 -22.63 5.68 14.83
C LEU A 288 -22.09 4.60 13.89
N ILE A 289 -21.71 3.42 14.42
CA ILE A 289 -21.28 2.27 13.61
C ILE A 289 -22.38 1.86 12.63
N ASN A 290 -23.63 1.73 13.07
CA ASN A 290 -24.77 1.39 12.21
C ASN A 290 -24.96 2.41 11.08
N SER A 291 -24.80 3.69 11.39
CA SER A 291 -24.93 4.77 10.42
C SER A 291 -23.81 4.73 9.35
N MET A 292 -22.61 4.28 9.72
CA MET A 292 -21.47 4.09 8.80
C MET A 292 -21.54 2.78 8.01
N LEU A 293 -21.93 1.68 8.65
CA LEU A 293 -22.06 0.34 8.06
C LEU A 293 -23.44 0.12 7.42
N THR A 294 -24.08 1.20 6.97
CA THR A 294 -25.32 1.14 6.19
C THR A 294 -25.00 0.68 4.76
N VAL A 295 -25.63 -0.43 4.33
CA VAL A 295 -25.37 -1.08 3.04
C VAL A 295 -25.71 -0.16 1.85
N ASN A 296 -26.80 0.60 1.93
CA ASN A 296 -27.16 1.55 0.89
C ASN A 296 -26.30 2.83 1.02
N PRO A 297 -25.39 3.13 0.07
CA PRO A 297 -24.49 4.27 0.18
C PRO A 297 -25.22 5.62 0.20
N ALA A 298 -26.44 5.71 -0.37
CA ALA A 298 -27.23 6.94 -0.35
C ALA A 298 -27.90 7.22 1.01
N LYS A 299 -27.99 6.22 1.88
CA LYS A 299 -28.50 6.35 3.26
C LYS A 299 -27.37 6.35 4.31
N ARG A 300 -26.14 6.06 3.88
CA ARG A 300 -24.97 6.02 4.75
C ARG A 300 -24.63 7.44 5.17
N ILE A 301 -24.30 7.61 6.46
CA ILE A 301 -23.91 8.90 7.01
C ILE A 301 -22.71 9.47 6.24
N THR A 302 -22.64 10.79 6.09
CA THR A 302 -21.47 11.46 5.51
C THR A 302 -20.43 11.77 6.60
N ALA A 303 -19.16 12.04 6.21
CA ALA A 303 -18.13 12.43 7.19
C ALA A 303 -18.53 13.69 7.99
N GLY A 304 -19.15 14.68 7.32
CA GLY A 304 -19.59 15.92 7.95
C GLY A 304 -20.75 15.74 8.92
N GLU A 305 -21.65 14.78 8.66
CA GLU A 305 -22.72 14.40 9.59
C GLU A 305 -22.18 13.57 10.75
N ALA A 306 -21.27 12.63 10.49
CA ALA A 306 -20.64 11.81 11.52
C ALA A 306 -19.90 12.68 12.55
N LEU A 307 -19.18 13.73 12.13
CA LEU A 307 -18.52 14.67 13.04
C LEU A 307 -19.49 15.41 13.98
N LYS A 308 -20.78 15.53 13.61
CA LYS A 308 -21.82 16.15 14.43
C LYS A 308 -22.54 15.13 15.33
N HIS A 309 -22.25 13.84 15.18
CA HIS A 309 -22.89 12.79 15.98
C HIS A 309 -22.57 12.97 17.48
N PRO A 310 -23.54 12.78 18.41
CA PRO A 310 -23.34 13.03 19.85
C PRO A 310 -22.15 12.29 20.45
N TRP A 311 -21.91 11.05 20.04
CA TRP A 311 -20.76 10.26 20.50
C TRP A 311 -19.39 10.89 20.16
N ILE A 312 -19.34 11.75 19.15
CA ILE A 312 -18.12 12.50 18.76
C ILE A 312 -18.13 13.91 19.37
N CYS A 313 -19.17 14.71 19.09
CA CYS A 313 -19.17 16.14 19.44
C CYS A 313 -19.48 16.41 20.93
N GLN A 314 -20.08 15.45 21.63
CA GLN A 314 -20.38 15.51 23.07
C GLN A 314 -19.66 14.39 23.84
N ARG A 315 -18.48 13.98 23.35
CA ARG A 315 -17.67 12.87 23.87
C ARG A 315 -17.54 12.86 25.39
N GLU A 316 -17.30 14.01 26.03
CA GLU A 316 -17.13 14.10 27.50
C GLU A 316 -18.34 13.63 28.31
N ARG A 317 -19.54 13.65 27.72
CA ARG A 317 -20.79 13.25 28.38
C ARG A 317 -21.31 11.91 27.89
N VAL A 318 -21.06 11.58 26.62
CA VAL A 318 -21.70 10.45 25.92
C VAL A 318 -20.78 9.24 25.83
N ALA A 319 -19.47 9.44 25.60
CA ALA A 319 -18.54 8.33 25.44
C ALA A 319 -18.08 7.81 26.82
N SER A 320 -18.04 6.49 26.97
CA SER A 320 -17.59 5.87 28.21
C SER A 320 -16.10 6.13 28.50
N THR A 321 -15.81 6.51 29.75
CA THR A 321 -14.45 6.63 30.30
C THR A 321 -14.09 5.41 31.13
N LEU A 322 -14.61 4.23 30.80
CA LEU A 322 -14.18 2.98 31.41
C LEU A 322 -12.96 2.45 30.64
N HIS A 323 -11.96 1.98 31.38
CA HIS A 323 -10.82 1.32 30.77
C HIS A 323 -11.24 -0.04 30.18
N ARG A 324 -10.82 -0.32 28.95
CA ARG A 324 -11.17 -1.54 28.21
C ARG A 324 -9.94 -2.41 27.95
N GLN A 325 -9.46 -3.13 28.97
CA GLN A 325 -8.27 -3.99 28.85
C GLN A 325 -8.46 -5.12 27.82
N GLU A 326 -9.64 -5.75 27.77
CA GLU A 326 -9.93 -6.81 26.80
C GLU A 326 -9.80 -6.34 25.35
N THR A 327 -10.24 -5.11 25.06
CA THR A 327 -10.06 -4.46 23.74
C THR A 327 -8.57 -4.35 23.39
N VAL A 328 -7.74 -3.91 24.34
CA VAL A 328 -6.29 -3.76 24.14
C VAL A 328 -5.63 -5.11 23.83
N ASP A 329 -6.01 -6.16 24.55
CA ASP A 329 -5.48 -7.51 24.35
C ASP A 329 -5.89 -8.10 22.99
N CYS A 330 -7.14 -7.89 22.57
CA CYS A 330 -7.63 -8.27 21.24
C CYS A 330 -6.91 -7.50 20.12
N LEU A 331 -6.74 -6.19 20.28
CA LEU A 331 -5.98 -5.35 19.33
C LEU A 331 -4.54 -5.83 19.16
N LYS A 332 -3.88 -6.25 20.25
CA LYS A 332 -2.52 -6.80 20.19
C LYS A 332 -2.44 -8.05 19.31
N LYS A 333 -3.39 -8.98 19.46
CA LYS A 333 -3.50 -10.19 18.61
C LYS A 333 -3.81 -9.83 17.16
N PHE A 334 -4.72 -8.89 16.94
CA PHE A 334 -5.08 -8.38 15.62
C PHE A 334 -3.88 -7.78 14.88
N ASN A 335 -3.13 -6.90 15.54
CA ASN A 335 -1.93 -6.28 14.98
C ASN A 335 -0.85 -7.31 14.62
N ALA A 336 -0.59 -8.28 15.50
CA ALA A 336 0.37 -9.34 15.23
C ALA A 336 -0.04 -10.17 14.01
N ARG A 337 -1.31 -10.58 13.93
CA ARG A 337 -1.85 -11.35 12.78
C ARG A 337 -1.74 -10.56 11.48
N ARG A 338 -2.07 -9.27 11.52
CA ARG A 338 -2.04 -8.36 10.37
C ARG A 338 -0.61 -8.14 9.86
N LYS A 339 0.34 -7.82 10.74
CA LYS A 339 1.76 -7.67 10.39
C LYS A 339 2.36 -8.94 9.82
N LEU A 340 2.01 -10.11 10.38
CA LEU A 340 2.45 -11.39 9.84
C LEU A 340 1.91 -11.64 8.42
N LYS A 341 0.60 -11.42 8.19
CA LYS A 341 0.00 -11.54 6.86
C LYS A 341 0.61 -10.54 5.86
N GLY A 342 0.84 -9.30 6.29
CA GLY A 342 1.47 -8.26 5.48
C GLY A 342 2.91 -8.60 5.13
N ALA A 343 3.71 -9.10 6.09
CA ALA A 343 5.08 -9.55 5.83
C ALA A 343 5.11 -10.71 4.84
N ILE A 344 4.22 -11.70 4.99
CA ILE A 344 4.10 -12.82 4.04
C ILE A 344 3.76 -12.32 2.64
N LEU A 345 2.77 -11.42 2.51
CA LEU A 345 2.39 -10.85 1.22
C LEU A 345 3.52 -10.01 0.60
N THR A 346 4.24 -9.23 1.40
CA THR A 346 5.41 -8.47 0.94
C THR A 346 6.53 -9.39 0.50
N THR A 347 6.79 -10.50 1.20
CA THR A 347 7.73 -11.51 0.75
C THR A 347 7.31 -12.09 -0.60
N MET A 348 6.03 -12.47 -0.75
CA MET A 348 5.46 -12.96 -2.03
C MET A 348 5.51 -11.91 -3.15
N LEU A 349 5.28 -10.63 -2.84
CA LEU A 349 5.32 -9.52 -3.81
C LEU A 349 6.75 -9.11 -4.15
N ALA A 350 7.68 -9.18 -3.21
CA ALA A 350 9.10 -8.91 -3.44
C ALA A 350 9.73 -9.99 -4.33
N THR A 351 9.35 -11.27 -4.16
CA THR A 351 9.69 -12.32 -5.13
C THR A 351 9.01 -12.10 -6.49
N ARG A 352 7.86 -11.42 -6.54
CA ARG A 352 7.14 -11.10 -7.80
C ARG A 352 7.62 -9.83 -8.53
N ASN A 353 8.05 -8.79 -7.81
CA ASN A 353 8.43 -7.47 -8.36
C ASN A 353 9.84 -7.45 -8.96
N PHE A 354 10.74 -8.34 -8.54
CA PHE A 354 11.96 -8.60 -9.30
C PHE A 354 11.65 -9.22 -10.68
N SER A 355 10.50 -9.88 -10.82
CA SER A 355 10.11 -10.65 -12.01
C SER A 355 9.28 -9.86 -13.03
N SER A 356 8.92 -8.59 -12.77
CA SER A 356 7.95 -7.85 -13.60
C SER A 356 8.14 -6.33 -13.63
N ARG A 357 9.17 -5.84 -14.33
CA ARG A 357 9.19 -4.47 -14.89
C ARG A 357 9.09 -4.51 -16.42
N SER A 358 7.89 -4.77 -16.97
CA SER A 358 7.30 -3.96 -18.06
C SER A 358 5.88 -4.43 -18.45
N ILE A 359 4.96 -3.45 -18.50
CA ILE A 359 3.75 -3.31 -19.35
C ILE A 359 2.43 -3.96 -18.86
N MET A 360 1.54 -3.07 -18.40
CA MET A 360 0.08 -3.21 -18.43
C MET A 360 -0.45 -2.80 -19.82
N ALA A 361 -1.37 -3.57 -20.42
CA ALA A 361 -2.62 -3.05 -21.00
C ALA A 361 -3.54 -4.12 -21.64
N LYS A 362 -4.83 -3.99 -21.28
CA LYS A 362 -6.09 -4.29 -22.00
C LYS A 362 -6.67 -5.72 -22.05
N LYS A 363 -7.82 -5.82 -21.37
CA LYS A 363 -8.85 -6.88 -21.37
C LYS A 363 -9.65 -6.94 -22.69
N GLY A 364 -10.09 -8.14 -23.03
CA GLY A 364 -11.23 -8.47 -23.91
C GLY A 364 -12.07 -9.61 -23.30
N GLU A 365 -13.36 -9.64 -23.60
CA GLU A 365 -14.48 -10.32 -22.91
C GLU A 365 -14.70 -11.82 -23.22
N GLY A 366 -15.50 -12.48 -22.34
CA GLY A 366 -16.27 -13.72 -22.58
C GLY A 366 -15.52 -15.03 -22.29
N SER A 367 -16.07 -16.09 -21.69
CA SER A 367 -17.45 -16.47 -21.41
C SER A 367 -17.50 -17.58 -20.33
N GLN A 368 -18.69 -17.80 -19.78
CA GLN A 368 -19.05 -18.73 -18.69
C GLN A 368 -18.77 -20.21 -19.01
N VAL A 369 -18.28 -20.99 -18.02
CA VAL A 369 -18.67 -22.40 -17.84
C VAL A 369 -18.83 -22.70 -16.34
N LYS A 370 -19.94 -23.38 -16.04
CA LYS A 370 -20.51 -23.68 -14.73
C LYS A 370 -19.74 -24.76 -13.96
N GLU A 371 -19.91 -24.65 -12.65
CA GLU A 371 -19.70 -25.63 -11.58
C GLU A 371 -20.07 -27.06 -11.96
N SER A 372 -19.25 -27.99 -11.45
CA SER A 372 -19.75 -29.25 -10.89
C SER A 372 -19.05 -29.51 -9.56
N THR A 373 -19.88 -29.46 -8.54
CA THR A 373 -19.77 -29.99 -7.19
C THR A 373 -19.01 -31.31 -7.12
N ASP A 374 -18.13 -31.46 -6.13
CA ASP A 374 -18.21 -32.67 -5.30
C ASP A 374 -17.86 -32.38 -3.85
N SER A 375 -18.85 -32.69 -3.02
CA SER A 375 -18.86 -32.58 -1.58
C SER A 375 -18.35 -33.88 -0.99
N SER A 376 -17.26 -33.84 -0.23
CA SER A 376 -17.00 -34.87 0.78
C SER A 376 -16.24 -34.26 1.96
N THR A 377 -17.01 -33.88 2.98
CA THR A 377 -16.56 -33.59 4.33
C THR A 377 -16.05 -34.87 5.00
N THR A 378 -14.75 -34.95 5.22
CA THR A 378 -14.16 -35.69 6.34
C THR A 378 -13.33 -34.68 7.12
N LEU A 379 -13.47 -34.67 8.44
CA LEU A 379 -12.69 -33.88 9.39
C LEU A 379 -11.20 -34.19 9.19
N GLU A 380 -10.52 -33.47 8.30
CA GLU A 380 -9.06 -33.48 8.24
C GLU A 380 -8.56 -32.73 9.46
N ASP A 381 -7.70 -33.39 10.25
CA ASP A 381 -7.04 -32.83 11.43
C ASP A 381 -6.48 -31.42 11.10
N GLU A 382 -6.78 -30.40 11.91
CA GLU A 382 -6.31 -29.02 11.66
C GLU A 382 -4.78 -28.96 11.51
N ASP A 383 -4.06 -29.86 12.18
CA ASP A 383 -2.60 -30.04 12.04
C ASP A 383 -2.20 -30.58 10.65
N VAL A 384 -2.95 -31.54 10.10
CA VAL A 384 -2.73 -32.06 8.74
C VAL A 384 -2.95 -30.94 7.71
N LYS A 385 -3.97 -30.11 7.90
CA LYS A 385 -4.24 -28.96 7.02
C LYS A 385 -3.11 -27.92 7.10
N ALA A 386 -2.63 -27.59 8.29
CA ALA A 386 -1.50 -26.67 8.49
C ALA A 386 -0.21 -27.18 7.83
N ARG A 387 0.10 -28.48 7.99
CA ARG A 387 1.27 -29.11 7.36
C ARG A 387 1.16 -29.15 5.84
N LYS A 388 -0.02 -29.45 5.28
CA LYS A 388 -0.25 -29.35 3.83
C LYS A 388 0.00 -27.92 3.30
N GLN A 389 -0.45 -26.90 4.02
CA GLN A 389 -0.20 -25.50 3.66
C GLN A 389 1.28 -25.11 3.75
N GLU A 390 2.01 -25.62 4.75
CA GLU A 390 3.46 -25.44 4.85
C GLU A 390 4.18 -25.97 3.60
N ILE A 391 3.83 -27.18 3.14
CA ILE A 391 4.41 -27.80 1.94
C ILE A 391 4.12 -27.00 0.66
N VAL A 392 2.89 -26.50 0.50
CA VAL A 392 2.56 -25.63 -0.64
C VAL A 392 3.42 -24.37 -0.61
N LYS A 393 3.55 -23.74 0.56
CA LYS A 393 4.30 -22.49 0.72
C LYS A 393 5.79 -22.65 0.42
N ILE A 394 6.45 -23.71 0.92
CA ILE A 394 7.87 -23.94 0.59
C ILE A 394 8.07 -24.28 -0.89
N THR A 395 7.06 -24.89 -1.53
CA THR A 395 7.07 -25.19 -2.96
C THR A 395 6.97 -23.93 -3.80
N GLU A 396 6.12 -22.98 -3.41
CA GLU A 396 6.04 -21.65 -4.01
C GLU A 396 7.39 -20.91 -3.90
N GLN A 397 8.01 -20.93 -2.71
CA GLN A 397 9.31 -20.29 -2.48
C GLN A 397 10.43 -20.87 -3.34
N LEU A 398 10.46 -22.20 -3.51
CA LEU A 398 11.42 -22.87 -4.38
C LEU A 398 11.20 -22.50 -5.86
N ILE A 399 9.94 -22.50 -6.33
CA ILE A 399 9.61 -22.12 -7.71
C ILE A 399 9.98 -20.66 -8.00
N ASP A 400 9.79 -19.78 -7.01
CA ASP A 400 10.23 -18.39 -7.10
C ASP A 400 11.74 -18.29 -7.27
N ALA A 401 12.54 -19.05 -6.50
CA ALA A 401 13.99 -19.08 -6.65
C ALA A 401 14.43 -19.55 -8.05
N ILE A 402 13.72 -20.53 -8.63
CA ILE A 402 13.95 -20.98 -10.03
C ILE A 402 13.64 -19.85 -11.02
N ASN A 403 12.51 -19.16 -10.84
CA ASN A 403 12.07 -18.09 -11.76
C ASN A 403 13.01 -16.88 -11.74
N THR A 404 13.57 -16.54 -10.59
CA THR A 404 14.46 -15.39 -10.41
C THR A 404 15.93 -15.71 -10.73
N GLY A 405 16.28 -16.99 -10.90
CA GLY A 405 17.66 -17.41 -11.06
C GLY A 405 18.50 -17.31 -9.77
N ASP A 406 17.85 -17.33 -8.59
CA ASP A 406 18.54 -17.32 -7.30
C ASP A 406 19.00 -18.73 -6.91
N TYR A 407 20.20 -19.09 -7.38
CA TYR A 407 20.80 -20.39 -7.09
C TYR A 407 21.14 -20.58 -5.61
N GLU A 408 21.50 -19.51 -4.89
CA GLU A 408 21.86 -19.60 -3.48
C GLU A 408 20.64 -20.01 -2.65
N THR A 409 19.48 -19.41 -2.91
CA THR A 409 18.23 -19.79 -2.27
C THR A 409 17.78 -21.19 -2.71
N TYR A 410 17.92 -21.54 -3.99
CA TYR A 410 17.60 -22.89 -4.49
C TYR A 410 18.38 -23.98 -3.73
N THR A 411 19.68 -23.79 -3.49
CA THR A 411 20.50 -24.76 -2.72
C THR A 411 20.08 -24.94 -1.27
N LYS A 412 19.40 -23.95 -0.65
CA LYS A 412 18.89 -24.07 0.72
C LYS A 412 17.68 -25.00 0.81
N TYR A 413 16.90 -25.09 -0.26
CA TYR A 413 15.67 -25.88 -0.33
C TYR A 413 15.87 -27.26 -0.98
N CYS A 414 17.02 -27.54 -1.60
CA CYS A 414 17.31 -28.82 -2.23
C CYS A 414 18.34 -29.61 -1.43
N ASP A 415 18.17 -30.94 -1.39
CA ASP A 415 19.22 -31.83 -0.91
C ASP A 415 20.43 -31.78 -1.87
N PRO A 416 21.69 -31.77 -1.37
CA PRO A 416 22.87 -31.82 -2.24
C PRO A 416 22.91 -33.01 -3.21
N HIS A 417 22.22 -34.11 -2.88
CA HIS A 417 22.07 -35.33 -3.68
C HIS A 417 20.65 -35.45 -4.25
N ILE A 418 19.97 -34.32 -4.50
CA ILE A 418 18.64 -34.33 -5.11
C ILE A 418 18.64 -35.18 -6.39
N THR A 419 17.61 -35.99 -6.56
CA THR A 419 17.39 -36.75 -7.79
C THR A 419 16.33 -36.06 -8.65
N ALA A 420 16.51 -36.04 -9.96
CA ALA A 420 15.58 -35.37 -10.87
C ALA A 420 15.25 -36.21 -12.12
N PHE A 421 13.97 -36.24 -12.47
CA PHE A 421 13.48 -36.62 -13.80
C PHE A 421 12.88 -35.39 -14.46
N GLU A 422 13.46 -34.92 -15.56
CA GLU A 422 12.93 -33.78 -16.30
C GLU A 422 13.18 -33.93 -17.80
N PRO A 423 12.41 -33.26 -18.67
CA PRO A 423 12.51 -33.42 -20.12
C PRO A 423 13.93 -33.18 -20.66
N GLU A 424 14.66 -32.27 -20.03
CA GLU A 424 16.02 -31.91 -20.39
C GLU A 424 17.05 -33.01 -20.06
N ALA A 425 16.72 -33.93 -19.14
CA ALA A 425 17.55 -35.09 -18.85
C ALA A 425 17.45 -36.20 -19.92
N LEU A 426 16.60 -36.01 -20.95
CA LEU A 426 16.42 -36.93 -22.08
C LEU A 426 16.11 -38.38 -21.64
N GLY A 427 15.32 -38.51 -20.58
CA GLY A 427 14.92 -39.81 -20.02
C GLY A 427 15.91 -40.43 -19.02
N ASN A 428 16.99 -39.73 -18.66
CA ASN A 428 17.93 -40.18 -17.64
C ASN A 428 17.55 -39.65 -16.25
N LEU A 429 17.89 -40.41 -15.21
CA LEU A 429 17.84 -39.93 -13.84
C LEU A 429 19.08 -39.08 -13.56
N ILE A 430 18.86 -37.85 -13.12
CA ILE A 430 19.93 -36.94 -12.71
C ILE A 430 20.11 -37.03 -11.20
N GLU A 431 21.35 -36.98 -10.73
CA GLU A 431 21.70 -36.91 -9.31
C GLU A 431 22.59 -35.69 -9.04
N GLY A 432 22.29 -34.98 -7.96
CA GLY A 432 23.04 -33.83 -7.51
C GLY A 432 22.61 -32.51 -8.14
N MET A 433 23.32 -31.45 -7.77
CA MET A 433 22.93 -30.07 -8.08
C MET A 433 23.56 -29.52 -9.37
N ASP A 434 24.60 -30.17 -9.88
CA ASP A 434 25.41 -29.67 -11.00
C ASP A 434 24.58 -29.47 -12.29
N PHE A 435 23.64 -30.38 -12.54
CA PHE A 435 22.74 -30.29 -13.69
C PHE A 435 21.85 -29.05 -13.61
N HIS A 436 21.23 -28.79 -12.45
CA HIS A 436 20.42 -27.60 -12.25
C HIS A 436 21.28 -26.33 -12.28
N LYS A 437 22.49 -26.36 -11.69
CA LYS A 437 23.44 -25.23 -11.69
C LYS A 437 23.73 -24.72 -13.10
N PHE A 438 23.86 -25.63 -14.07
CA PHE A 438 24.03 -25.26 -15.48
C PHE A 438 22.90 -24.35 -16.00
N TYR A 439 21.64 -24.60 -15.61
CA TYR A 439 20.49 -23.75 -15.99
C TYR A 439 20.47 -22.42 -15.25
N PHE A 440 20.92 -22.37 -14.00
CA PHE A 440 21.07 -21.10 -13.30
C PHE A 440 22.17 -20.23 -13.93
N ASP A 441 23.27 -20.85 -14.35
CA ASP A 441 24.41 -20.14 -14.97
C ASP A 441 24.11 -19.70 -16.42
N ASN A 442 23.38 -20.51 -17.20
CA ASN A 442 23.27 -20.33 -18.66
C ASN A 442 21.86 -20.06 -19.18
N ALA A 443 20.81 -20.44 -18.44
CA ALA A 443 19.43 -20.40 -18.92
C ALA A 443 18.60 -19.31 -18.20
N SER A 444 18.76 -19.13 -16.90
CA SER A 444 17.77 -18.42 -16.09
C SER A 444 17.91 -16.88 -16.19
N GLY A 445 16.84 -16.21 -16.64
CA GLY A 445 16.65 -14.75 -16.53
C GLY A 445 17.12 -13.86 -17.67
N LYS A 446 17.90 -14.33 -18.66
CA LYS A 446 18.43 -13.46 -19.74
C LYS A 446 17.67 -13.51 -21.08
N ASN A 447 16.82 -14.52 -21.32
CA ASN A 447 16.22 -14.76 -22.64
C ASN A 447 14.73 -14.43 -22.77
N CYS A 448 14.06 -13.99 -21.71
CA CYS A 448 12.63 -13.72 -21.69
C CYS A 448 12.32 -12.37 -21.03
N LYS A 449 11.42 -11.57 -21.63
CA LYS A 449 11.08 -10.20 -21.16
C LYS A 449 10.10 -10.18 -19.97
N SER A 450 9.34 -11.24 -19.77
CA SER A 450 8.28 -11.34 -18.75
C SER A 450 7.99 -12.81 -18.49
N LEU A 451 8.07 -13.26 -17.24
CA LEU A 451 7.79 -14.64 -16.82
C LEU A 451 6.75 -14.61 -15.68
N ASN A 452 5.57 -15.18 -15.91
CA ASN A 452 4.55 -15.37 -14.88
C ASN A 452 4.36 -16.88 -14.66
N THR A 453 4.45 -17.33 -13.41
CA THR A 453 4.21 -18.72 -13.05
C THR A 453 2.95 -18.82 -12.20
N THR A 454 2.07 -19.77 -12.51
CA THR A 454 0.88 -20.08 -11.72
C THR A 454 0.87 -21.56 -11.38
N ILE A 455 0.70 -21.89 -10.11
CA ILE A 455 0.50 -23.25 -9.62
C ILE A 455 -1.01 -23.52 -9.59
N LEU A 456 -1.43 -24.57 -10.27
CA LEU A 456 -2.82 -25.01 -10.30
C LEU A 456 -2.97 -26.33 -9.53
N ASN A 457 -4.03 -26.40 -8.73
CA ASN A 457 -4.50 -27.60 -8.03
C ASN A 457 -3.39 -28.39 -7.31
N PRO A 458 -2.58 -27.77 -6.44
CA PRO A 458 -1.55 -28.49 -5.71
C PRO A 458 -2.19 -29.56 -4.81
N THR A 459 -1.79 -30.81 -5.02
CA THR A 459 -2.22 -31.95 -4.23
C THR A 459 -1.05 -32.40 -3.36
N VAL A 460 -1.21 -32.31 -2.04
CA VAL A 460 -0.18 -32.67 -1.06
C VAL A 460 -0.53 -33.99 -0.38
N HIS A 461 0.38 -34.95 -0.45
CA HIS A 461 0.36 -36.21 0.28
C HIS A 461 1.41 -36.19 1.38
N LEU A 462 0.99 -36.18 2.64
CA LEU A 462 1.91 -36.29 3.78
C LEU A 462 2.33 -37.76 3.97
N LEU A 463 3.62 -37.99 4.20
CA LEU A 463 4.24 -39.29 4.38
C LEU A 463 4.90 -39.32 5.77
N GLY A 464 4.10 -39.57 6.81
CA GLY A 464 4.56 -39.53 8.20
C GLY A 464 4.80 -38.10 8.71
N GLU A 465 5.71 -37.93 9.67
CA GLU A 465 6.03 -36.63 10.29
C GLU A 465 7.05 -35.82 9.47
N ASP A 466 7.98 -36.49 8.80
CA ASP A 466 9.11 -35.85 8.14
C ASP A 466 9.07 -35.95 6.61
N GLY A 467 8.10 -36.65 6.01
CA GLY A 467 7.98 -36.79 4.57
C GLY A 467 6.74 -36.09 4.01
N ALA A 468 6.86 -35.51 2.81
CA ALA A 468 5.70 -35.05 2.04
C ALA A 468 5.97 -35.14 0.53
N CYS A 469 4.92 -35.35 -0.25
CA CYS A 469 4.95 -35.30 -1.70
C CYS A 469 3.91 -34.28 -2.17
N VAL A 470 4.28 -33.42 -3.10
CA VAL A 470 3.36 -32.45 -3.72
C VAL A 470 3.38 -32.61 -5.23
N ALA A 471 2.20 -32.74 -5.82
CA ALA A 471 1.99 -32.78 -7.25
C ALA A 471 1.12 -31.59 -7.67
N TYR A 472 1.50 -30.91 -8.75
CA TYR A 472 0.81 -29.72 -9.22
C TYR A 472 1.02 -29.51 -10.72
N ILE A 473 0.15 -28.71 -11.31
CA ILE A 473 0.32 -28.22 -12.67
C ILE A 473 0.91 -26.83 -12.59
N ARG A 474 2.04 -26.61 -13.24
CA ARG A 474 2.67 -25.31 -13.38
C ARG A 474 2.37 -24.74 -14.76
N LEU A 475 1.70 -23.60 -14.77
CA LEU A 475 1.56 -22.77 -15.96
C LEU A 475 2.64 -21.70 -15.96
N THR A 476 3.48 -21.72 -16.98
CA THR A 476 4.54 -20.73 -17.20
C THR A 476 4.18 -19.90 -18.42
N GLN A 477 3.85 -18.64 -18.20
CA GLN A 477 3.51 -17.69 -19.25
C GLN A 477 4.69 -16.78 -19.49
N TYR A 478 5.13 -16.66 -20.73
CA TYR A 478 6.34 -15.93 -21.05
C TYR A 478 6.27 -15.19 -22.38
N ILE A 479 7.01 -14.09 -22.50
CA ILE A 479 7.13 -13.34 -23.77
C ILE A 479 8.46 -13.69 -24.42
N ASP A 480 8.41 -14.27 -25.62
CA ASP A 480 9.62 -14.63 -26.37
C ASP A 480 10.38 -13.39 -26.89
N LYS A 481 11.52 -13.63 -27.55
CA LYS A 481 12.35 -12.56 -28.13
C LYS A 481 11.64 -11.75 -29.23
N THR A 482 10.63 -12.32 -29.87
CA THR A 482 9.83 -11.66 -30.92
C THR A 482 8.70 -10.80 -30.35
N GLY A 483 8.46 -10.87 -29.04
CA GLY A 483 7.38 -10.15 -28.37
C GLY A 483 6.06 -10.91 -28.35
N LEU A 484 6.04 -12.18 -28.76
CA LEU A 484 4.84 -13.02 -28.72
C LEU A 484 4.71 -13.67 -27.34
N ALA A 485 3.48 -13.67 -26.83
CA ALA A 485 3.15 -14.32 -25.57
C ALA A 485 2.93 -15.82 -25.79
N HIS A 486 3.61 -16.62 -24.99
CA HIS A 486 3.49 -18.08 -24.94
C HIS A 486 2.98 -18.50 -23.56
N THR A 487 2.24 -19.60 -23.52
CA THR A 487 1.86 -20.28 -22.28
C THR A 487 2.30 -21.72 -22.41
N GLN A 488 3.12 -22.16 -21.45
CA GLN A 488 3.62 -23.52 -21.34
C GLN A 488 3.06 -24.16 -20.08
N GLN A 489 2.65 -25.42 -20.19
CA GLN A 489 2.22 -26.23 -19.07
C GLN A 489 3.31 -27.27 -18.77
N SER A 490 3.58 -27.48 -17.49
CA SER A 490 4.33 -28.63 -16.99
C SER A 490 3.60 -29.26 -15.80
N GLU A 491 3.59 -30.58 -15.73
CA GLU A 491 3.17 -31.31 -14.55
C GLU A 491 4.40 -31.58 -13.69
N GLU A 492 4.39 -31.11 -12.44
CA GLU A 492 5.54 -31.21 -11.55
C GLU A 492 5.16 -31.96 -10.27
N THR A 493 6.06 -32.86 -9.86
CA THR A 493 6.01 -33.57 -8.58
C THR A 493 7.29 -33.30 -7.81
N ARG A 494 7.17 -32.96 -6.53
CA ARG A 494 8.30 -32.76 -5.62
C ARG A 494 8.13 -33.60 -4.36
N VAL A 495 9.20 -34.26 -3.96
CA VAL A 495 9.28 -35.00 -2.70
C VAL A 495 10.13 -34.20 -1.73
N TRP A 496 9.52 -33.86 -0.60
CA TRP A 496 10.09 -33.10 0.49
C TRP A 496 10.41 -34.03 1.67
N HIS A 497 11.56 -33.81 2.29
CA HIS A 497 11.99 -34.48 3.50
C HIS A 497 12.46 -33.45 4.51
N LYS A 498 11.96 -33.52 5.74
CA LYS A 498 12.35 -32.67 6.85
C LYS A 498 13.57 -33.26 7.54
N ARG A 499 14.69 -32.55 7.53
CA ARG A 499 15.92 -32.90 8.26
C ARG A 499 16.34 -31.72 9.13
N ASP A 500 16.65 -31.98 10.40
CA ASP A 500 17.01 -30.95 11.38
C ASP A 500 16.01 -29.78 11.45
N GLY A 501 14.72 -30.09 11.32
CA GLY A 501 13.63 -29.12 11.33
C GLY A 501 13.45 -28.32 10.02
N LYS A 502 14.24 -28.60 8.97
CA LYS A 502 14.17 -27.91 7.68
C LYS A 502 13.71 -28.85 6.57
N TRP A 503 12.77 -28.38 5.76
CA TRP A 503 12.29 -29.10 4.59
C TRP A 503 13.27 -28.96 3.42
N GLN A 504 13.67 -30.10 2.84
CA GLN A 504 14.52 -30.16 1.65
C GLN A 504 13.87 -31.05 0.59
N SER A 505 13.89 -30.59 -0.67
CA SER A 505 13.46 -31.35 -1.83
C SER A 505 14.52 -32.41 -2.13
N VAL A 506 14.15 -33.69 -2.02
CA VAL A 506 15.03 -34.84 -2.25
C VAL A 506 14.82 -35.48 -3.62
N HIS A 507 13.62 -35.31 -4.20
CA HIS A 507 13.32 -35.77 -5.54
C HIS A 507 12.42 -34.77 -6.27
N PHE A 508 12.65 -34.64 -7.58
CA PHE A 508 11.87 -33.80 -8.48
C PHE A 508 11.53 -34.56 -9.75
N HIS A 509 10.28 -34.45 -10.20
CA HIS A 509 9.85 -34.96 -11.49
C HIS A 509 9.06 -33.89 -12.22
N ARG A 510 9.46 -33.56 -13.45
CA ARG A 510 8.71 -32.71 -14.38
C ARG A 510 8.34 -33.48 -15.64
N SER A 511 7.08 -33.38 -16.03
CA SER A 511 6.52 -33.83 -17.31
C SER A 511 6.00 -32.62 -18.11
N GLY A 512 5.95 -32.74 -19.44
CA GLY A 512 5.54 -31.65 -20.35
C GLY A 512 6.60 -31.32 -21.41
N SER A 513 6.29 -30.39 -22.32
CA SER A 513 7.15 -30.12 -23.48
C SER A 513 8.52 -29.54 -23.08
N ALA A 514 9.61 -30.08 -23.64
CA ALA A 514 10.98 -29.59 -23.49
C ALA A 514 11.26 -28.25 -24.22
N SER A 515 10.21 -27.53 -24.63
CA SER A 515 10.35 -26.21 -25.25
C SER A 515 10.58 -25.13 -24.18
N SER A 516 11.58 -25.38 -23.34
CA SER A 516 12.15 -24.33 -22.49
C SER A 516 12.55 -23.15 -23.38
N PRO A 517 12.26 -21.90 -23.01
CA PRO A 517 12.77 -20.70 -23.71
C PRO A 517 14.31 -20.61 -23.69
N PHE A 518 14.97 -21.60 -23.07
CA PHE A 518 16.40 -21.73 -22.92
C PHE A 518 17.01 -22.85 -23.77
N THR A 519 16.25 -23.44 -24.70
CA THR A 519 16.80 -24.33 -25.71
C THR A 519 17.68 -23.53 -26.68
N SER A 520 18.99 -23.54 -26.47
CA SER A 520 19.96 -23.21 -27.51
C SER A 520 19.84 -24.29 -28.59
N VAL A 521 19.40 -23.89 -29.79
CA VAL A 521 19.58 -24.71 -30.98
C VAL A 521 21.09 -24.86 -31.19
N HIS A 522 21.63 -26.04 -30.88
CA HIS A 522 22.95 -26.42 -31.34
C HIS A 522 22.93 -26.46 -32.88
N LYS A 523 23.81 -25.67 -33.49
CA LYS A 523 24.49 -26.05 -34.72
C LYS A 523 25.86 -26.57 -34.36
#